data_AF-A0A6J0BAF4-F1
#
_entry.id   AF-A0A6J0BAF4-F1
#
_cell.length_a   1.000
_cell.length_b   1.000
_cell.length_c   1.000
_cell.angle_alpha   90.00
_cell.angle_beta   90.00
_cell.angle_gamma   90.00
#
_symmetry.space_group_name_H-M   'P 1'
#
loop_
_entity.id
_entity.type
_entity.pdbx_description
1 polymer ?
#
loop_
_entity_poly.entity_id
_entity_poly.type
_entity_poly.pdbx_seq_one_letter_code
_entity_poly.pdbx_strand_id
1 'polypeptide(L)'
;MLDETDSAERLRLLNGLSGIKNATILTKYLNLAINQSYVKAAEFYYVFGFILTNSIGPATAWDWIRDNVETLMNDYGYSASDIADWIGRIVATFHTEARVVQLETFFETYSGVKEAFDTDLLKNIYTNIDWLNLNNATIEAWLNSYVTSE
;
A
#
# COMPACT_ATOMS: atom_id res chain seq x y z
N MET A 1 -10.02 16.48 -13.32
CA MET A 1 -8.57 16.27 -13.13
C MET A 1 -7.81 16.54 -14.43
N LEU A 2 -8.25 16.00 -15.57
CA LEU A 2 -7.64 16.25 -16.89
C LEU A 2 -7.60 17.74 -17.29
N ASP A 3 -8.58 18.51 -16.84
CA ASP A 3 -8.67 19.95 -17.13
C ASP A 3 -8.00 20.84 -16.07
N GLU A 4 -7.47 20.26 -14.97
CA GLU A 4 -6.76 21.03 -13.95
C GLU A 4 -5.33 21.31 -14.41
N THR A 5 -5.04 22.59 -14.66
CA THR A 5 -3.75 23.06 -15.19
C THR A 5 -2.75 23.41 -14.09
N ASP A 6 -3.22 23.69 -12.87
CA ASP A 6 -2.36 23.94 -11.73
C ASP A 6 -1.86 22.60 -11.15
N SER A 7 -0.56 22.35 -11.29
CA SER A 7 0.06 21.12 -10.82
C SER A 7 -0.08 20.90 -9.31
N ALA A 8 -0.10 21.97 -8.50
CA ALA A 8 -0.22 21.86 -7.05
C ALA A 8 -1.67 21.52 -6.65
N GLU A 9 -2.66 22.17 -7.28
CA GLU A 9 -4.07 21.84 -7.04
C GLU A 9 -4.41 20.43 -7.52
N ARG A 10 -3.84 20.02 -8.66
CA ARG A 10 -3.94 18.64 -9.15
C ARG A 10 -3.43 17.63 -8.12
N LEU A 11 -2.27 17.86 -7.49
CA LEU A 11 -1.76 16.97 -6.44
C LEU A 11 -2.64 16.97 -5.19
N ARG A 12 -3.23 18.11 -4.80
CA ARG A 12 -4.19 18.17 -3.68
C ARG A 12 -5.44 17.36 -3.96
N LEU A 13 -5.99 17.44 -5.17
CA LEU A 13 -7.13 16.62 -5.59
C LEU A 13 -6.79 15.13 -5.57
N LEU A 14 -5.61 14.75 -6.11
CA LEU A 14 -5.13 13.37 -6.09
C LEU A 14 -5.00 12.83 -4.65
N ASN A 15 -4.50 13.65 -3.73
CA ASN A 15 -4.41 13.31 -2.30
C ASN A 15 -5.79 13.27 -1.62
N GLY A 16 -6.68 14.21 -1.92
CA GLY A 16 -8.03 14.22 -1.35
C GLY A 16 -8.82 12.94 -1.66
N LEU A 17 -8.68 12.41 -2.87
CA LEU A 17 -9.32 11.14 -3.27
C LEU A 17 -8.79 9.91 -2.51
N SER A 18 -7.53 9.93 -2.05
CA SER A 18 -6.97 8.80 -1.30
C SER A 18 -7.47 8.75 0.15
N GLY A 19 -8.06 9.83 0.67
CA GLY A 19 -8.58 9.90 2.05
C GLY A 19 -9.85 9.08 2.31
N ILE A 20 -10.47 8.53 1.25
CA ILE A 20 -11.73 7.79 1.37
C ILE A 20 -11.49 6.42 2.02
N LYS A 21 -12.15 6.15 3.15
CA LYS A 21 -12.05 4.86 3.87
C LYS A 21 -13.05 3.83 3.34
N ASN A 22 -12.99 3.55 2.03
CA ASN A 22 -13.77 2.50 1.38
C ASN A 22 -12.91 1.75 0.37
N ALA A 23 -12.70 0.45 0.60
CA ALA A 23 -11.80 -0.37 -0.22
C ALA A 23 -12.23 -0.39 -1.70
N THR A 24 -13.52 -0.57 -2.00
CA THR A 24 -14.03 -0.57 -3.37
C THR A 24 -13.74 0.75 -4.10
N ILE A 25 -13.87 1.89 -3.42
CA ILE A 25 -13.57 3.20 -4.00
C ILE A 25 -12.06 3.37 -4.21
N LEU A 26 -11.23 2.96 -3.24
CA LEU A 26 -9.78 3.03 -3.37
C LEU A 26 -9.25 2.12 -4.49
N THR A 27 -9.79 0.90 -4.64
CA THR A 27 -9.49 0.01 -5.76
C THR A 27 -9.90 0.64 -7.10
N LYS A 28 -11.10 1.22 -7.17
CA LYS A 28 -11.52 1.97 -8.37
C LYS A 28 -10.57 3.13 -8.67
N TYR A 29 -10.09 3.82 -7.63
CA TYR A 29 -9.15 4.91 -7.79
C TYR A 29 -7.79 4.42 -8.31
N LEU A 30 -7.24 3.32 -7.79
CA LEU A 30 -6.02 2.68 -8.31
C LEU A 30 -6.18 2.32 -9.80
N ASN A 31 -7.31 1.70 -10.18
CA ASN A 31 -7.60 1.34 -11.57
C ASN A 31 -7.69 2.55 -12.51
N LEU A 32 -8.21 3.69 -12.04
CA LEU A 32 -8.24 4.92 -12.82
C LEU A 32 -6.86 5.58 -12.88
N ALA A 33 -6.12 5.57 -11.76
CA ALA A 33 -4.84 6.25 -11.63
C ALA A 33 -3.70 5.55 -12.38
N ILE A 34 -3.75 4.22 -12.53
CA ILE A 34 -2.76 3.49 -13.33
C ILE A 34 -2.93 3.76 -14.83
N ASN A 35 -4.13 4.16 -15.26
CA ASN A 35 -4.40 4.52 -16.65
C ASN A 35 -3.91 5.94 -16.95
N GLN A 36 -2.91 6.01 -17.84
CA GLN A 36 -2.23 7.26 -18.22
C GLN A 36 -3.14 8.31 -18.88
N SER A 37 -4.34 7.91 -19.33
CA SER A 37 -5.35 8.81 -19.86
C SER A 37 -6.02 9.66 -18.76
N TYR A 38 -5.87 9.30 -17.49
CA TYR A 38 -6.44 10.04 -16.34
C TYR A 38 -5.35 10.68 -15.47
N VAL A 39 -4.30 9.93 -15.14
CA VAL A 39 -3.20 10.34 -14.25
C VAL A 39 -1.88 10.06 -14.93
N LYS A 40 -0.94 11.02 -14.92
CA LYS A 40 0.36 10.82 -15.57
C LYS A 40 1.13 9.71 -14.85
N ALA A 41 1.96 8.95 -15.57
CA ALA A 41 2.74 7.87 -14.96
C ALA A 41 3.59 8.33 -13.75
N ALA A 42 4.22 9.50 -13.84
CA ALA A 42 4.97 10.10 -12.71
C ALA A 42 4.07 10.51 -11.53
N GLU A 43 2.79 10.81 -11.77
CA GLU A 43 1.83 11.17 -10.72
C GLU A 43 1.25 9.94 -10.02
N PHE A 44 1.17 8.79 -10.69
CA PHE A 44 0.71 7.54 -10.09
C PHE A 44 1.54 7.17 -8.86
N TYR A 45 2.85 7.43 -8.87
CA TYR A 45 3.72 7.21 -7.72
C TYR A 45 3.24 7.96 -6.46
N TYR A 46 2.79 9.22 -6.63
CA TYR A 46 2.23 10.01 -5.55
C TYR A 46 0.86 9.47 -5.11
N VAL A 47 -0.01 9.12 -6.06
CA VAL A 47 -1.32 8.50 -5.74
C VAL A 47 -1.16 7.27 -4.89
N PHE A 48 -0.28 6.36 -5.31
CA PHE A 48 0.00 5.14 -4.58
C PHE A 48 0.49 5.47 -3.17
N GLY A 49 1.45 6.40 -3.04
CA GLY A 49 1.93 6.87 -1.74
C GLY A 49 0.84 7.46 -0.84
N PHE A 50 -0.05 8.29 -1.39
CA PHE A 50 -1.16 8.88 -0.65
C PHE A 50 -2.15 7.81 -0.18
N ILE A 51 -2.43 6.79 -1.00
CA ILE A 51 -3.26 5.66 -0.60
C ILE A 51 -2.64 4.92 0.57
N LEU A 52 -1.32 4.70 0.58
CA LEU A 52 -0.66 4.01 1.70
C LEU A 52 -0.76 4.74 3.04
N THR A 53 -1.03 6.05 3.06
CA THR A 53 -1.28 6.80 4.30
C THR A 53 -2.69 6.62 4.85
N ASN A 54 -3.61 6.05 4.07
CA ASN A 54 -4.97 5.72 4.50
C ASN A 54 -4.93 4.46 5.39
N SER A 55 -5.70 4.44 6.49
CA SER A 55 -5.77 3.31 7.42
C SER A 55 -6.13 1.96 6.77
N ILE A 56 -6.89 1.96 5.69
CA ILE A 56 -7.23 0.74 4.92
C ILE A 56 -6.45 0.61 3.61
N GLY A 57 -5.62 1.61 3.29
CA GLY A 57 -4.96 1.76 2.01
C GLY A 57 -3.91 0.69 1.72
N PRO A 58 -2.94 0.41 2.62
CA PRO A 58 -1.96 -0.63 2.39
C PRO A 58 -2.56 -2.01 2.14
N ALA A 59 -3.59 -2.39 2.91
CA ALA A 59 -4.32 -3.64 2.70
C ALA A 59 -5.02 -3.66 1.33
N THR A 60 -5.69 -2.56 0.96
CA THR A 60 -6.37 -2.44 -0.34
C THR A 60 -5.40 -2.48 -1.51
N ALA A 61 -4.25 -1.79 -1.39
CA ALA A 61 -3.22 -1.75 -2.41
C ALA A 61 -2.53 -3.11 -2.57
N TRP A 62 -2.31 -3.84 -1.47
CA TRP A 62 -1.80 -5.21 -1.53
C TRP A 62 -2.72 -6.14 -2.31
N ASP A 63 -4.00 -6.15 -1.96
CA ASP A 63 -4.99 -7.00 -2.63
C ASP A 63 -5.09 -6.61 -4.12
N TRP A 64 -5.09 -5.31 -4.42
CA TRP A 64 -5.07 -4.82 -5.80
C TRP A 64 -3.83 -5.29 -6.59
N ILE A 65 -2.62 -5.24 -6.03
CA ILE A 65 -1.42 -5.76 -6.72
C ILE A 65 -1.57 -7.24 -6.99
N ARG A 66 -1.99 -8.03 -6.00
CA ARG A 66 -2.16 -9.49 -6.16
C ARG A 66 -3.17 -9.83 -7.25
N ASP A 67 -4.25 -9.07 -7.34
CA ASP A 67 -5.30 -9.29 -8.33
C ASP A 67 -4.92 -8.83 -9.75
N ASN A 68 -3.90 -7.97 -9.89
CA ASN A 68 -3.60 -7.29 -11.17
C ASN A 68 -2.14 -7.43 -11.63
N VAL A 69 -1.26 -8.13 -10.92
CA VAL A 69 0.18 -8.21 -11.22
C VAL A 69 0.46 -8.62 -12.68
N GLU A 70 -0.27 -9.58 -13.23
CA GLU A 70 -0.11 -9.98 -14.63
C GLU A 70 -0.49 -8.86 -15.60
N THR A 71 -1.62 -8.18 -15.37
CA THR A 71 -2.04 -7.02 -16.17
C THR A 71 -1.05 -5.87 -16.04
N LEU A 72 -0.53 -5.61 -14.83
CA LEU A 72 0.46 -4.55 -14.60
C LEU A 72 1.74 -4.79 -15.41
N MET A 73 2.20 -6.04 -15.47
CA MET A 73 3.40 -6.40 -16.22
C MET A 73 3.15 -6.46 -17.73
N ASN A 74 2.07 -7.10 -18.17
CA ASN A 74 1.82 -7.39 -19.58
C ASN A 74 1.21 -6.20 -20.34
N ASP A 75 0.26 -5.50 -19.73
CA ASP A 75 -0.54 -4.48 -20.43
C ASP A 75 -0.05 -3.06 -20.13
N TYR A 76 0.40 -2.82 -18.89
CA TYR A 76 0.93 -1.51 -18.48
C TYR A 76 2.46 -1.40 -18.56
N GLY A 77 3.16 -2.52 -18.79
CA GLY A 77 4.61 -2.54 -19.01
C GLY A 77 5.46 -2.30 -17.76
N TYR A 78 4.91 -2.51 -16.56
CA TYR A 78 5.69 -2.41 -15.32
C TYR A 78 6.62 -3.61 -15.16
N SER A 79 7.85 -3.35 -14.73
CA SER A 79 8.84 -4.39 -14.48
C SER A 79 8.58 -5.10 -13.14
N ALA A 80 9.19 -6.27 -12.96
CA ALA A 80 9.20 -6.94 -11.67
C ALA A 80 9.79 -6.06 -10.54
N SER A 81 10.74 -5.17 -10.87
CA SER A 81 11.32 -4.20 -9.93
C SER A 81 10.31 -3.14 -9.51
N ASP A 82 9.49 -2.63 -10.43
CA ASP A 82 8.45 -1.64 -10.10
C ASP A 82 7.43 -2.24 -9.12
N ILE A 83 7.02 -3.48 -9.38
CA ILE A 83 6.09 -4.21 -8.50
C ILE A 83 6.75 -4.48 -7.14
N ALA A 84 8.02 -4.92 -7.11
CA ALA A 84 8.76 -5.17 -5.88
C ALA A 84 8.87 -3.91 -5.01
N ASP A 85 9.16 -2.75 -5.62
CA ASP A 85 9.21 -1.46 -4.93
C ASP A 85 7.86 -1.09 -4.31
N TRP A 86 6.76 -1.28 -5.04
CA TRP A 86 5.41 -1.01 -4.52
C TRP A 86 5.06 -1.93 -3.34
N ILE A 87 5.39 -3.22 -3.46
CA ILE A 87 5.21 -4.19 -2.39
C ILE A 87 6.05 -3.80 -1.18
N GLY A 88 7.31 -3.37 -1.36
CA GLY A 88 8.18 -2.92 -0.27
C GLY A 88 7.56 -1.78 0.55
N ARG A 89 6.94 -0.80 -0.12
CA ARG A 89 6.24 0.32 0.54
C ARG A 89 5.00 -0.15 1.32
N ILE A 90 4.30 -1.17 0.83
CA ILE A 90 3.16 -1.78 1.55
C ILE A 90 3.66 -2.58 2.76
N VAL A 91 4.67 -3.41 2.55
CA VAL A 91 5.23 -4.35 3.54
C VAL A 91 5.73 -3.62 4.79
N ALA A 92 6.24 -2.40 4.65
CA ALA A 92 6.62 -1.55 5.79
C ALA A 92 5.47 -1.32 6.81
N THR A 93 4.22 -1.51 6.41
CA THR A 93 3.02 -1.36 7.27
C THR A 93 2.51 -2.67 7.85
N PHE A 94 3.03 -3.81 7.40
CA PHE A 94 2.59 -5.12 7.86
C PHE A 94 3.09 -5.42 9.26
N HIS A 95 2.27 -6.15 10.01
CA HIS A 95 2.49 -6.40 11.43
C HIS A 95 1.80 -7.70 11.90
N THR A 96 1.52 -8.64 10.99
CA THR A 96 0.90 -9.93 11.33
C THR A 96 1.58 -11.07 10.57
N GLU A 97 1.66 -12.25 11.19
CA GLU A 97 2.24 -13.46 10.58
C GLU A 97 1.49 -13.88 9.31
N ALA A 98 0.16 -13.74 9.29
CA ALA A 98 -0.64 -14.04 8.12
C ALA A 98 -0.23 -13.22 6.88
N ARG A 99 0.23 -11.97 7.06
CA ARG A 99 0.74 -11.14 5.97
C ARG A 99 2.12 -11.60 5.48
N VAL A 100 2.97 -12.12 6.37
CA VAL A 100 4.24 -12.75 5.99
C VAL A 100 3.99 -13.95 5.09
N VAL A 101 3.11 -14.87 5.52
CA VAL A 101 2.77 -16.06 4.73
C VAL A 101 2.20 -15.68 3.36
N GLN A 102 1.28 -14.70 3.31
CA GLN A 102 0.73 -14.23 2.03
C GLN A 102 1.80 -13.66 1.08
N LEU A 103 2.79 -12.94 1.62
CA LEU A 103 3.89 -12.39 0.83
C LEU A 103 4.81 -13.50 0.30
N GLU A 104 5.15 -14.48 1.15
CA GLU A 104 5.95 -15.63 0.75
C GLU A 104 5.27 -16.45 -0.36
N THR A 105 3.97 -16.74 -0.21
CA THR A 105 3.18 -17.43 -1.25
C THR A 105 3.12 -16.62 -2.55
N PHE A 106 3.00 -15.29 -2.45
CA PHE A 106 3.05 -14.44 -3.64
C PHE A 106 4.41 -14.57 -4.36
N PHE A 107 5.51 -14.57 -3.62
CA PHE A 107 6.86 -14.73 -4.17
C PHE A 107 7.16 -16.11 -4.75
N GLU A 108 6.48 -17.17 -4.31
CA GLU A 108 6.56 -18.49 -4.96
C GLU A 108 5.98 -18.46 -6.38
N THR A 109 4.93 -17.65 -6.59
CA THR A 109 4.29 -17.49 -7.90
C THR A 109 5.07 -16.52 -8.80
N TYR A 110 5.58 -15.43 -8.23
CA TYR A 110 6.25 -14.35 -8.96
C TYR A 110 7.73 -14.25 -8.56
N SER A 111 8.54 -15.24 -8.93
CA SER A 111 9.96 -15.32 -8.55
C SER A 111 10.79 -14.13 -9.03
N GLY A 112 10.48 -13.55 -10.19
CA GLY A 112 11.18 -12.34 -10.67
C GLY A 112 10.92 -11.12 -9.76
N VAL A 113 9.73 -11.02 -9.16
CA VAL A 113 9.42 -9.96 -8.18
C VAL A 113 10.16 -10.25 -6.87
N LYS A 114 10.24 -11.51 -6.44
CA LYS A 114 11.03 -11.94 -5.28
C LYS A 114 12.52 -11.57 -5.43
N GLU A 115 13.10 -11.82 -6.61
CA GLU A 115 14.51 -11.52 -6.89
C GLU A 115 14.81 -10.02 -6.85
N ALA A 116 13.86 -9.17 -7.25
CA ALA A 116 13.98 -7.73 -7.22
C ALA A 116 13.63 -7.10 -5.85
N PHE A 117 13.02 -7.87 -4.95
CA PHE A 117 12.54 -7.37 -3.66
C PHE A 117 13.66 -7.17 -2.65
N ASP A 118 13.66 -6.01 -1.97
CA ASP A 118 14.56 -5.75 -0.85
C ASP A 118 14.18 -6.60 0.37
N THR A 119 14.87 -7.73 0.51
CA THR A 119 14.63 -8.70 1.59
C THR A 119 14.89 -8.13 2.99
N ASP A 120 15.63 -7.03 3.15
CA ASP A 120 15.80 -6.39 4.45
C ASP A 120 14.47 -5.83 4.99
N LEU A 121 13.50 -5.53 4.11
CA LEU A 121 12.17 -5.08 4.51
C LEU A 121 11.36 -6.15 5.25
N LEU A 122 11.68 -7.44 5.10
CA LEU A 122 11.04 -8.50 5.90
C LEU A 122 11.34 -8.35 7.39
N LYS A 123 12.54 -7.86 7.74
CA LYS A 123 12.93 -7.59 9.13
C LYS A 123 12.00 -6.57 9.79
N ASN A 124 11.49 -5.60 9.01
CA ASN A 124 10.54 -4.62 9.51
C ASN A 124 9.21 -5.26 9.92
N ILE A 125 8.71 -6.25 9.15
CA ILE A 125 7.46 -6.94 9.50
C ILE A 125 7.61 -7.67 10.83
N TYR A 126 8.69 -8.44 11.00
CA TYR A 126 8.96 -9.15 12.24
C TYR A 126 9.13 -8.20 13.42
N THR A 127 9.87 -7.10 13.22
CA THR A 127 10.03 -6.05 14.24
C THR A 127 8.68 -5.45 14.64
N ASN A 128 7.77 -5.20 13.68
CA ASN A 128 6.43 -4.68 13.95
C ASN A 128 5.56 -5.69 14.72
N ILE A 129 5.61 -6.98 14.35
CA ILE A 129 4.92 -8.07 15.04
C ILE A 129 5.38 -8.14 16.50
N ASP A 130 6.70 -8.19 16.72
CA ASP A 130 7.28 -8.28 18.06
C ASP A 130 6.93 -7.05 18.89
N TRP A 131 7.01 -5.85 18.30
CA TRP A 131 6.64 -4.62 18.99
C TRP A 131 5.17 -4.64 19.41
N LEU A 132 4.24 -5.06 18.54
CA LEU A 132 2.83 -5.17 18.92
C LEU A 132 2.63 -6.22 20.02
N ASN A 133 3.21 -7.40 19.90
CA ASN A 133 3.08 -8.46 20.90
C ASN A 133 3.57 -8.01 22.29
N LEU A 134 4.65 -7.22 22.35
CA LEU A 134 5.23 -6.74 23.59
C LEU A 134 4.48 -5.54 24.19
N ASN A 135 3.94 -4.64 23.35
CA ASN A 135 3.46 -3.34 23.80
C ASN A 135 1.93 -3.18 23.81
N ASN A 136 1.19 -3.99 23.04
CA ASN A 136 -0.24 -3.76 22.81
C ASN A 136 -1.06 -3.76 24.11
N ALA A 137 -0.88 -4.77 24.98
CA ALA A 137 -1.60 -4.85 26.26
C ALA A 137 -1.27 -3.67 27.20
N THR A 138 -0.02 -3.23 27.21
CA THR A 138 0.43 -2.09 28.04
C THR A 138 -0.20 -0.79 27.57
N ILE A 139 -0.22 -0.56 26.25
CA ILE A 139 -0.81 0.64 25.65
C ILE A 139 -2.34 0.63 25.84
N GLU A 140 -2.99 -0.51 25.67
CA GLU A 140 -4.43 -0.67 25.90
C GLU A 140 -4.80 -0.35 27.35
N ALA A 141 -4.06 -0.91 28.32
CA ALA A 141 -4.26 -0.61 29.74
C ALA A 141 -4.04 0.88 30.05
N TRP A 142 -3.00 1.49 29.47
CA TRP A 142 -2.74 2.93 29.61
C TRP A 142 -3.90 3.74 29.04
N LEU A 143 -4.30 3.54 27.78
CA LEU A 143 -5.42 4.25 27.16
C LEU A 143 -6.72 4.11 27.97
N ASN A 144 -7.05 2.90 28.41
CA ASN A 144 -8.26 2.65 29.19
C ASN A 144 -8.27 3.43 30.51
N SER A 145 -7.11 3.63 31.15
CA SER A 145 -7.01 4.41 32.39
C SER A 145 -7.23 5.93 32.22
N TYR A 146 -7.15 6.46 31.00
CA TYR A 146 -7.41 7.88 30.70
C TYR A 146 -8.73 8.12 29.95
N VAL A 147 -9.27 7.11 29.27
CA VAL A 147 -10.51 7.27 28.46
C VAL A 147 -11.77 6.92 29.25
N THR A 148 -11.68 6.19 30.38
CA THR A 148 -12.85 5.86 31.24
C THR A 148 -13.07 6.83 32.41
N SER A 149 -12.53 8.05 32.35
CA SER A 149 -12.85 9.10 33.30
C SER A 149 -13.87 10.09 32.72
N GLU A 150 -15.13 9.66 32.57
CA GLU A 150 -16.35 10.50 32.55
C GLU A 150 -17.58 9.69 32.98
#